data_AF-A0A1J3J1E5-F1
#
_entry.id   AF-A0A1J3J1E5-F1
#
_cell.length_a   1.000
_cell.length_b   1.000
_cell.length_c   1.000
_cell.angle_alpha   90.00
_cell.angle_beta   90.00
_cell.angle_gamma   90.00
#
_symmetry.space_group_name_H-M   'P 1'
#
loop_
_entity.id
_entity.type
_entity.pdbx_description
1 polymer ?
#
loop_
_entity_poly.entity_id
_entity_poly.type
_entity_poly.pdbx_seq_one_letter_code
_entity_poly.pdbx_strand_id
1 'polypeptide(L)'
;GELCLYSHVMRRQTASYHFPPPCLPEEDDSSTSTSPLLDLFPTSSEGCILVLDDKDMHFTSSIANRYPSWRVLSTSSSSETLFCDSSLADVRIFWGLNHPYQTIISKAGEENPIPWNEVKCVLWFLNPDSYAEAPEKQKTILQNFFEYMAIRILGDALYEIRVVLTMNNITFSHLQVEKLARDSFFFLGES
;
A
#
# COMPACT_ATOMS: atom_id res chain seq x y z
N GLY A 1 7.70 3.28 19.67
CA GLY A 1 8.37 4.49 19.19
C GLY A 1 9.03 5.29 20.30
N GLU A 2 9.50 4.70 21.41
CA GLU A 2 10.27 5.48 22.38
C GLU A 2 11.78 5.34 22.23
N LEU A 3 12.30 4.26 21.63
CA LEU A 3 13.70 4.17 21.21
C LEU A 3 13.78 3.29 19.95
N CYS A 4 13.83 3.90 18.77
CA CYS A 4 14.19 3.16 17.56
C CYS A 4 15.73 3.14 17.47
N LEU A 5 16.34 2.04 17.92
CA LEU A 5 17.80 1.82 17.94
C LEU A 5 18.30 1.03 16.71
N TYR A 6 17.47 0.84 15.67
CA TYR A 6 17.82 0.04 14.50
C TYR A 6 17.74 0.84 13.19
N SER A 7 18.69 0.55 12.30
CA SER A 7 18.80 1.07 10.93
C SER A 7 17.94 0.25 9.97
N HIS A 8 17.16 0.91 9.10
CA HIS A 8 16.29 0.29 8.08
C HIS A 8 17.04 -0.05 6.78
N VAL A 9 18.27 -0.55 6.86
CA VAL A 9 18.96 -1.10 5.68
C VAL A 9 18.64 -2.59 5.60
N MET A 10 17.76 -2.97 4.66
CA MET A 10 17.65 -4.34 4.18
C MET A 10 18.98 -4.70 3.51
N ARG A 11 19.95 -5.18 4.29
CA ARG A 11 21.29 -5.50 3.81
C ARG A 11 21.22 -6.79 2.98
N ARG A 12 21.29 -6.67 1.65
CA ARG A 12 21.78 -7.78 0.81
C ARG A 12 23.14 -8.20 1.35
N GLN A 13 23.28 -9.48 1.66
CA GLN A 13 24.53 -10.05 2.15
C GLN A 13 25.62 -9.92 1.08
N THR A 14 26.54 -8.98 1.27
CA THR A 14 27.98 -9.17 1.09
C THR A 14 28.71 -8.09 1.90
N ALA A 15 29.66 -8.51 2.72
CA ALA A 15 30.40 -7.65 3.62
C ALA A 15 31.43 -6.77 2.88
N SER A 16 31.48 -5.48 3.24
CA SER A 16 32.72 -4.72 3.47
C SER A 16 32.34 -3.44 4.24
N TYR A 17 33.14 -3.07 5.24
CA TYR A 17 32.94 -1.88 6.06
C TYR A 17 33.50 -0.66 5.34
N HIS A 18 32.63 0.16 4.76
CA HIS A 18 32.93 1.56 4.43
C HIS A 18 31.77 2.45 4.87
N PHE A 19 32.11 3.60 5.45
CA PHE A 19 31.17 4.63 5.94
C PHE A 19 30.14 5.00 4.86
N PRO A 20 28.85 5.20 5.18
CA PRO A 20 27.88 5.65 4.20
C PRO A 20 28.16 7.13 3.84
N PRO A 21 28.17 7.48 2.54
CA PRO A 21 28.25 8.88 2.14
C PRO A 21 26.96 9.63 2.51
N PRO A 22 27.01 10.97 2.65
CA PRO A 22 25.82 11.77 2.87
C PRO A 22 24.81 11.56 1.73
N CYS A 23 23.51 11.58 2.07
CA CYS A 23 22.42 11.34 1.12
C CYS A 23 22.53 12.26 -0.10
N LEU A 24 23.01 11.72 -1.21
CA LEU A 24 22.95 12.35 -2.51
C LEU A 24 21.57 12.07 -3.14
N PRO A 25 21.00 13.00 -3.91
CA PRO A 25 19.86 12.71 -4.77
C PRO A 25 20.21 11.54 -5.70
N GLU A 26 19.25 10.65 -5.98
CA GLU A 26 19.44 9.55 -6.91
C GLU A 26 19.91 10.11 -8.27
N GLU A 27 21.14 9.78 -8.67
CA GLU A 27 21.66 10.12 -9.99
C GLU A 27 20.91 9.32 -11.04
N ASP A 28 20.48 10.01 -12.09
CA ASP A 28 19.70 9.51 -13.22
C ASP A 28 20.59 8.67 -14.16
N ASP A 29 21.04 7.51 -13.68
CA ASP A 29 21.81 6.55 -14.47
C ASP A 29 20.87 5.77 -15.41
N SER A 30 20.72 6.35 -16.59
CA SER A 30 19.88 5.96 -17.73
C SER A 30 20.07 4.54 -18.34
N SER A 31 20.60 3.55 -17.61
CA SER A 31 20.77 2.19 -18.17
C SER A 31 20.33 0.99 -17.31
N THR A 32 19.89 1.16 -16.05
CA THR A 32 19.27 0.05 -15.28
C THR A 32 18.33 0.53 -14.15
N SER A 33 17.47 1.52 -14.38
CA SER A 33 16.57 2.03 -13.34
C SER A 33 15.14 1.51 -13.51
N THR A 34 14.90 0.25 -13.12
CA THR A 34 13.53 -0.08 -12.67
C THR A 34 13.24 0.81 -11.47
N SER A 35 12.17 1.61 -11.54
CA SER A 35 11.81 2.48 -10.41
C SER A 35 11.65 1.61 -9.15
N PRO A 36 12.20 2.00 -7.99
CA PRO A 36 12.21 1.16 -6.77
C PRO A 36 10.84 0.62 -6.35
N LEU A 37 9.77 1.30 -6.74
CA LEU A 37 8.38 0.91 -6.51
C LEU A 37 7.96 -0.33 -7.33
N LEU A 38 8.46 -0.51 -8.55
CA LEU A 38 8.15 -1.67 -9.40
C LEU A 38 8.74 -2.96 -8.82
N ASP A 39 9.87 -2.88 -8.11
CA ASP A 39 10.47 -4.02 -7.42
C ASP A 39 9.58 -4.54 -6.27
N LEU A 40 8.64 -3.72 -5.79
CA LEU A 40 7.64 -4.12 -4.80
C LEU A 40 6.50 -4.94 -5.43
N PHE A 41 6.29 -4.83 -6.74
CA PHE A 41 5.15 -5.42 -7.43
C PHE A 41 5.33 -6.90 -7.73
N PRO A 42 4.23 -7.64 -7.91
CA PRO A 42 4.28 -9.04 -8.29
C PRO A 42 4.97 -9.21 -9.65
N THR A 43 6.05 -9.98 -9.69
CA THR A 43 6.83 -10.28 -10.90
C THR A 43 6.41 -11.59 -11.56
N SER A 44 5.69 -12.45 -10.85
CA SER A 44 5.14 -13.71 -11.37
C SER A 44 4.07 -13.48 -12.44
N SER A 45 3.80 -14.51 -13.26
CA SER A 45 2.64 -14.53 -14.17
C SER A 45 1.29 -14.43 -13.44
N GLU A 46 1.29 -14.59 -12.12
CA GLU A 46 0.13 -14.59 -11.25
C GLU A 46 0.21 -13.42 -10.26
N GLY A 47 -0.93 -12.80 -9.98
CA GLY A 47 -1.09 -11.77 -8.96
C GLY A 47 -1.33 -10.36 -9.49
N CYS A 48 -2.14 -9.62 -8.75
CA CYS A 48 -2.54 -8.25 -9.03
C CYS A 48 -2.07 -7.31 -7.92
N ILE A 49 -1.97 -6.03 -8.26
CA ILE A 49 -1.83 -4.95 -7.28
C ILE A 49 -3.21 -4.35 -6.99
N LEU A 50 -3.45 -3.97 -5.75
CA LEU A 50 -4.66 -3.25 -5.32
C LEU A 50 -4.27 -1.86 -4.84
N VAL A 51 -4.68 -0.83 -5.57
CA VAL A 51 -4.53 0.57 -5.19
C VAL A 51 -5.77 1.01 -4.42
N LEU A 52 -5.60 1.43 -3.17
CA LEU A 52 -6.70 1.83 -2.30
C LEU A 52 -6.93 3.34 -2.32
N ASP A 53 -8.21 3.71 -2.47
CA ASP A 53 -8.77 5.07 -2.34
C ASP A 53 -8.02 6.11 -3.19
N ASP A 54 -7.76 5.78 -4.45
CA ASP A 54 -7.15 6.71 -5.41
C ASP A 54 -8.25 7.62 -5.97
N LYS A 55 -8.50 8.75 -5.29
CA LYS A 55 -9.66 9.58 -5.58
C LYS A 55 -9.68 10.17 -6.99
N ASP A 56 -8.53 10.58 -7.51
CA ASP A 56 -8.36 11.23 -8.81
C ASP A 56 -7.74 10.30 -9.87
N MET A 57 -7.58 9.01 -9.55
CA MET A 57 -6.97 7.99 -10.41
C MET A 57 -5.52 8.29 -10.81
N HIS A 58 -4.86 9.30 -10.22
CA HIS A 58 -3.55 9.74 -10.66
C HIS A 58 -2.48 8.66 -10.42
N PHE A 59 -2.53 8.00 -9.25
CA PHE A 59 -1.58 6.92 -8.93
C PHE A 59 -1.84 5.68 -9.79
N THR A 60 -3.11 5.32 -9.97
CA THR A 60 -3.57 4.20 -10.78
C THR A 60 -3.15 4.36 -12.24
N SER A 61 -3.39 5.53 -12.83
CA SER A 61 -2.95 5.87 -14.19
C SER A 61 -1.43 5.82 -14.32
N SER A 62 -0.70 6.42 -13.37
CA SER A 62 0.77 6.37 -13.36
C SER A 62 1.32 4.95 -13.31
N ILE A 63 0.71 4.07 -12.52
CA ILE A 63 1.10 2.65 -12.43
C ILE A 63 0.70 1.89 -13.70
N ALA A 64 -0.51 2.08 -14.22
CA ALA A 64 -0.99 1.41 -15.43
C ALA A 64 -0.15 1.72 -16.68
N ASN A 65 0.52 2.88 -16.69
CA ASN A 65 1.47 3.25 -17.74
C ASN A 65 2.83 2.51 -17.66
N ARG A 66 3.14 1.87 -16.52
CA ARG A 66 4.45 1.22 -16.24
C ARG A 66 4.34 -0.26 -15.83
N TYR A 67 3.14 -0.72 -15.53
CA TYR A 67 2.80 -2.07 -15.11
C TYR A 67 1.56 -2.53 -15.89
N PRO A 68 1.40 -3.83 -16.20
CA PRO A 68 0.25 -4.30 -16.97
C PRO A 68 -1.08 -3.87 -16.32
N SER A 69 -1.82 -3.00 -17.01
CA SER A 69 -3.07 -2.35 -16.56
C SER A 69 -4.12 -3.35 -16.07
N TRP A 70 -4.28 -4.48 -16.76
CA TRP A 70 -5.21 -5.56 -16.39
C TRP A 70 -4.91 -6.26 -15.04
N ARG A 71 -3.70 -6.04 -14.49
CA ARG A 71 -3.29 -6.49 -13.16
C ARG A 71 -3.41 -5.41 -12.08
N VAL A 72 -3.89 -4.23 -12.46
CA VAL A 72 -4.14 -3.14 -11.53
C VAL A 72 -5.61 -3.20 -11.16
N LEU A 73 -5.86 -3.43 -9.88
CA LEU A 73 -7.14 -3.21 -9.24
C LEU A 73 -7.07 -1.86 -8.54
N SER A 74 -8.11 -1.05 -8.62
CA SER A 74 -8.14 0.24 -7.94
C SER A 74 -9.48 0.49 -7.27
N THR A 75 -9.49 1.18 -6.13
CA THR A 75 -10.73 1.65 -5.51
C THR A 75 -10.77 3.16 -5.48
N SER A 76 -11.96 3.73 -5.67
CA SER A 76 -12.15 5.17 -5.64
C SER A 76 -13.43 5.56 -4.94
N SER A 77 -13.37 6.69 -4.22
CA SER A 77 -14.54 7.37 -3.69
C SER A 77 -15.35 8.14 -4.75
N SER A 78 -14.76 8.35 -5.93
CA SER A 78 -15.38 9.11 -7.01
C SER A 78 -16.42 8.30 -7.78
N SER A 79 -17.31 8.99 -8.50
CA SER A 79 -18.23 8.37 -9.46
C SER A 79 -17.53 8.13 -10.80
N GLU A 80 -17.83 7.01 -11.45
CA GLU A 80 -17.31 6.57 -12.74
C GLU A 80 -17.36 7.66 -13.84
N THR A 81 -18.34 8.55 -13.76
CA THR A 81 -18.67 9.58 -14.76
C THR A 81 -17.60 10.66 -14.98
N LEU A 82 -16.48 10.65 -14.24
CA LEU A 82 -15.48 11.71 -14.25
C LEU A 82 -14.16 11.35 -14.97
N PHE A 83 -13.95 10.09 -15.36
CA PHE A 83 -12.66 9.64 -15.87
C PHE A 83 -12.75 9.14 -17.32
N CYS A 84 -11.97 9.77 -18.19
CA CYS A 84 -11.78 9.36 -19.58
C CYS A 84 -10.28 9.37 -19.90
N ASP A 85 -9.53 8.50 -19.23
CA ASP A 85 -8.11 8.27 -19.50
C ASP A 85 -7.94 6.89 -20.15
N SER A 86 -7.35 6.85 -21.35
CA SER A 86 -7.08 5.62 -22.08
C SER A 86 -6.12 4.69 -21.33
N SER A 87 -5.25 5.21 -20.45
CA SER A 87 -4.34 4.39 -19.65
C SER A 87 -5.07 3.49 -18.64
N LEU A 88 -6.32 3.84 -18.30
CA LEU A 88 -7.16 3.09 -17.37
C LEU A 88 -8.03 2.04 -18.06
N ALA A 89 -7.95 1.88 -19.39
CA ALA A 89 -8.90 1.09 -20.17
C ALA A 89 -9.06 -0.37 -19.71
N ASP A 90 -7.97 -1.00 -19.26
CA ASP A 90 -7.99 -2.39 -18.76
C ASP A 90 -7.89 -2.49 -17.23
N VAL A 91 -7.82 -1.36 -16.52
CA VAL A 91 -7.77 -1.35 -15.05
C VAL A 91 -9.15 -1.71 -14.50
N ARG A 92 -9.20 -2.62 -13.52
CA ARG A 92 -10.45 -2.93 -12.82
C ARG A 92 -10.65 -1.96 -11.67
N ILE A 93 -11.61 -1.04 -11.82
CA ILE A 93 -11.89 0.01 -10.83
C ILE A 93 -13.18 -0.32 -10.07
N PHE A 94 -13.11 -0.26 -8.74
CA PHE A 94 -14.21 -0.45 -7.82
C PHE A 94 -14.64 0.90 -7.23
N TRP A 95 -15.77 1.41 -7.71
CA TRP A 95 -16.30 2.73 -7.39
C TRP A 95 -17.09 2.75 -6.07
N GLY A 96 -17.17 3.93 -5.44
CA GLY A 96 -17.96 4.17 -4.22
C GLY A 96 -17.34 3.59 -2.95
N LEU A 97 -16.06 3.25 -2.98
CA LEU A 97 -15.30 2.73 -1.84
C LEU A 97 -14.43 3.85 -1.27
N ASN A 98 -14.94 4.52 -0.23
CA ASN A 98 -14.36 5.77 0.27
C ASN A 98 -13.34 5.59 1.38
N HIS A 99 -13.20 4.38 1.90
CA HIS A 99 -12.26 4.10 2.98
C HIS A 99 -11.76 2.67 2.83
N PRO A 100 -10.45 2.42 3.05
CA PRO A 100 -9.86 1.09 3.01
C PRO A 100 -10.64 -0.01 3.74
N TYR A 101 -11.28 0.27 4.89
CA TYR A 101 -12.01 -0.77 5.62
C TYR A 101 -13.19 -1.34 4.81
N GLN A 102 -13.85 -0.52 3.99
CA GLN A 102 -14.98 -0.94 3.15
C GLN A 102 -14.50 -1.89 2.06
N THR A 103 -13.28 -1.68 1.59
CA THR A 103 -12.61 -2.55 0.62
C THR A 103 -12.13 -3.84 1.29
N ILE A 104 -11.52 -3.75 2.47
CA ILE A 104 -10.87 -4.88 3.14
C ILE A 104 -11.88 -5.84 3.76
N ILE A 105 -12.94 -5.35 4.40
CA ILE A 105 -13.94 -6.18 5.08
C ILE A 105 -15.31 -5.91 4.44
N SER A 106 -15.99 -6.98 4.04
CA SER A 106 -17.34 -6.88 3.49
C SER A 106 -18.36 -6.54 4.57
N LYS A 107 -19.45 -5.88 4.18
CA LYS A 107 -20.62 -5.77 5.05
C LYS A 107 -21.22 -7.16 5.29
N ALA A 108 -21.80 -7.36 6.47
CA ALA A 108 -22.41 -8.63 6.84
C ALA A 108 -23.48 -9.04 5.82
N GLY A 109 -23.33 -10.22 5.22
CA GLY A 109 -24.25 -10.76 4.22
C GLY A 109 -23.93 -10.42 2.76
N GLU A 110 -22.86 -9.65 2.50
CA GLU A 110 -22.40 -9.32 1.14
C GLU A 110 -21.03 -9.96 0.86
N GLU A 111 -20.83 -10.47 -0.35
CA GLU A 111 -19.52 -10.96 -0.79
C GLU A 111 -18.58 -9.78 -1.08
N ASN A 112 -17.28 -9.93 -0.79
CA ASN A 112 -16.32 -8.87 -1.10
C ASN A 112 -16.13 -8.79 -2.62
N PRO A 113 -16.29 -7.62 -3.26
CA PRO A 113 -16.08 -7.52 -4.71
C PRO A 113 -14.61 -7.66 -5.11
N ILE A 114 -13.67 -7.50 -4.18
CA ILE A 114 -12.24 -7.61 -4.43
C ILE A 114 -11.80 -9.09 -4.44
N PRO A 115 -11.15 -9.57 -5.52
CA PRO A 115 -10.61 -10.93 -5.60
C PRO A 115 -9.32 -11.04 -4.77
N TRP A 116 -9.44 -11.09 -3.43
CA TRP A 116 -8.32 -11.07 -2.49
C TRP A 116 -7.29 -12.20 -2.69
N ASN A 117 -7.72 -13.34 -3.22
CA ASN A 117 -6.85 -14.47 -3.59
C ASN A 117 -5.87 -14.13 -4.72
N GLU A 118 -6.21 -13.18 -5.60
CA GLU A 118 -5.34 -12.67 -6.66
C GLU A 118 -4.45 -11.51 -6.18
N VAL A 119 -4.77 -10.85 -5.06
CA VAL A 119 -4.02 -9.68 -4.60
C VAL A 119 -2.72 -10.10 -3.94
N LYS A 120 -1.60 -9.62 -4.49
CA LYS A 120 -0.24 -9.88 -3.95
C LYS A 120 0.43 -8.61 -3.42
N CYS A 121 -0.06 -7.44 -3.80
CA CYS A 121 0.42 -6.16 -3.28
C CYS A 121 -0.75 -5.19 -3.07
N VAL A 122 -0.82 -4.58 -1.88
CA VAL A 122 -1.77 -3.52 -1.53
C VAL A 122 -0.99 -2.23 -1.42
N LEU A 123 -1.40 -1.21 -2.17
CA LEU A 123 -0.85 0.13 -2.11
C LEU A 123 -1.90 1.07 -1.52
N TRP A 124 -1.53 1.80 -0.48
CA TRP A 124 -2.38 2.84 0.06
C TRP A 124 -1.60 4.15 0.18
N PHE A 125 -2.09 5.18 -0.51
CA PHE A 125 -1.51 6.51 -0.52
C PHE A 125 -2.32 7.39 0.44
N LEU A 126 -1.87 7.48 1.70
CA LEU A 126 -2.58 8.28 2.69
C LEU A 126 -2.30 9.77 2.43
N ASN A 127 -3.31 10.46 1.91
CA ASN A 127 -3.29 11.91 1.80
C ASN A 127 -3.79 12.55 3.11
N PRO A 128 -2.96 13.27 3.89
CA PRO A 128 -3.43 13.91 5.12
C PRO A 128 -4.48 15.00 4.86
N ASP A 129 -4.49 15.63 3.68
CA ASP A 129 -5.44 16.68 3.33
C ASP A 129 -6.85 16.14 3.04
N SER A 130 -6.97 14.88 2.57
CA SER A 130 -8.27 14.23 2.41
C SER A 130 -8.93 13.90 3.75
N TYR A 131 -8.13 13.81 4.80
CA TYR A 131 -8.54 13.53 6.18
C TYR A 131 -8.10 14.68 7.09
N ALA A 132 -8.36 15.94 6.69
CA ALA A 132 -8.05 17.19 7.39
C ALA A 132 -8.69 17.27 8.80
N GLU A 133 -8.29 16.33 9.64
CA GLU A 133 -8.89 15.93 10.89
C GLU A 133 -7.78 15.88 11.94
N ALA A 134 -8.16 16.02 13.21
CA ALA A 134 -7.23 15.96 14.32
C ALA A 134 -6.34 14.69 14.22
N PRO A 135 -5.05 14.77 14.65
CA PRO A 135 -4.11 13.64 14.57
C PRO A 135 -4.65 12.33 15.14
N GLU A 136 -5.51 12.39 16.17
CA GLU A 136 -6.17 11.22 16.76
C GLU A 136 -7.06 10.46 15.77
N LYS A 137 -7.79 11.17 14.90
CA LYS A 137 -8.64 10.52 13.89
C LYS A 137 -7.80 9.84 12.81
N GLN A 138 -6.72 10.48 12.36
CA GLN A 138 -5.78 9.88 11.41
C GLN A 138 -5.14 8.61 12.00
N LYS A 139 -4.80 8.64 13.29
CA LYS A 139 -4.32 7.47 14.02
C LYS A 139 -5.35 6.35 14.04
N THR A 140 -6.60 6.64 14.35
CA THR A 140 -7.69 5.65 14.32
C THR A 140 -7.89 5.05 12.93
N ILE A 141 -7.86 5.87 11.88
CA ILE A 141 -7.97 5.42 10.48
C ILE A 141 -6.86 4.42 10.13
N LEU A 142 -5.61 4.73 10.48
CA LEU A 142 -4.47 3.84 10.26
C LEU A 142 -4.55 2.56 11.10
N GLN A 143 -4.96 2.67 12.36
CA GLN A 143 -5.11 1.52 13.24
C GLN A 143 -6.14 0.55 12.67
N ASN A 144 -7.33 1.06 12.33
CA ASN A 144 -8.39 0.27 11.72
C ASN A 144 -7.93 -0.38 10.42
N PHE A 145 -7.18 0.34 9.59
CA PHE A 145 -6.60 -0.23 8.37
C PHE A 145 -5.71 -1.45 8.68
N PHE A 146 -4.78 -1.34 9.61
CA PHE A 146 -3.90 -2.46 9.96
C PHE A 146 -4.65 -3.62 10.61
N GLU A 147 -5.59 -3.34 11.53
CA GLU A 147 -6.43 -4.38 12.16
C GLU A 147 -7.24 -5.16 11.12
N TYR A 148 -7.89 -4.46 10.19
CA TYR A 148 -8.65 -5.12 9.13
C TYR A 148 -7.77 -5.87 8.14
N MET A 149 -6.59 -5.33 7.79
CA MET A 149 -5.62 -6.06 6.98
C MET A 149 -5.16 -7.34 7.68
N ALA A 150 -4.89 -7.29 8.98
CA ALA A 150 -4.52 -8.48 9.75
C ALA A 150 -5.64 -9.53 9.73
N ILE A 151 -6.90 -9.12 9.96
CA ILE A 151 -8.07 -10.00 9.87
C ILE A 151 -8.18 -10.62 8.47
N ARG A 152 -8.07 -9.82 7.41
CA ARG A 152 -8.16 -10.31 6.02
C ARG A 152 -7.04 -11.28 5.69
N ILE A 153 -5.80 -10.97 6.06
CA ILE A 153 -4.64 -11.82 5.82
C ILE A 153 -4.78 -13.17 6.54
N LEU A 154 -5.22 -13.15 7.80
CA LEU A 154 -5.40 -14.37 8.58
C LEU A 154 -6.61 -15.18 8.11
N GLY A 155 -7.73 -14.52 7.81
CA GLY A 155 -8.98 -15.16 7.39
C GLY A 155 -8.89 -15.86 6.04
N ASP A 156 -8.17 -15.25 5.09
CA ASP A 156 -8.04 -15.76 3.72
C ASP A 156 -6.67 -16.40 3.45
N ALA A 157 -5.83 -16.57 4.47
CA ALA A 157 -4.48 -17.14 4.38
C ALA A 157 -3.56 -16.42 3.36
N LEU A 158 -3.62 -15.08 3.31
CA LEU A 158 -2.86 -14.24 2.35
C LEU A 158 -1.44 -13.93 2.83
N TYR A 159 -0.68 -14.93 3.29
CA TYR A 159 0.59 -14.72 4.00
C TYR A 159 1.71 -14.08 3.16
N GLU A 160 1.57 -14.08 1.84
CA GLU A 160 2.56 -13.50 0.92
C GLU A 160 2.23 -12.07 0.48
N ILE A 161 1.10 -11.51 0.93
CA ILE A 161 0.69 -10.18 0.50
C ILE A 161 1.67 -9.12 1.03
N ARG A 162 2.06 -8.19 0.16
CA ARG A 162 2.84 -7.00 0.57
C ARG A 162 1.90 -5.83 0.78
N VAL A 163 1.99 -5.18 1.94
CA VAL A 163 1.23 -3.96 2.23
C VAL A 163 2.18 -2.77 2.23
N VAL A 164 1.98 -1.84 1.29
CA VAL A 164 2.79 -0.63 1.13
C VAL A 164 1.93 0.58 1.46
N LEU A 165 2.27 1.25 2.55
CA LEU A 165 1.68 2.51 2.96
C LEU A 165 2.61 3.65 2.55
N THR A 166 2.11 4.59 1.77
CA THR A 166 2.82 5.82 1.41
C THR A 166 2.19 7.00 2.11
N MET A 167 2.99 7.80 2.79
CA MET A 167 2.54 8.99 3.52
C MET A 167 3.70 9.97 3.75
N ASN A 168 3.37 11.21 4.14
CA ASN A 168 4.38 12.19 4.54
C ASN A 168 5.21 11.71 5.74
N ASN A 169 6.51 11.94 5.72
CA ASN A 169 7.46 11.48 6.75
C ASN A 169 7.21 12.09 8.14
N ILE A 170 6.80 13.36 8.22
CA ILE A 170 6.46 14.03 9.47
C ILE A 170 5.24 13.35 10.08
N THR A 171 4.19 13.13 9.27
CA THR A 171 2.98 12.43 9.69
C THR A 171 3.28 10.99 10.12
N PHE A 172 4.10 10.26 9.36
CA PHE A 172 4.54 8.90 9.69
C PHE A 172 5.19 8.85 11.08
N SER A 173 6.12 9.78 11.35
CA SER A 173 6.82 9.85 12.63
C SER A 173 5.88 10.21 13.77
N HIS A 174 5.03 11.21 13.57
CA HIS A 174 4.12 11.71 14.60
C HIS A 174 3.10 10.64 15.03
N LEU A 175 2.53 9.91 14.06
CA LEU A 175 1.54 8.85 14.32
C LEU A 175 2.17 7.53 14.79
N GLN A 176 3.51 7.43 14.83
CA GLN A 176 4.27 6.21 15.18
C GLN A 176 3.79 4.98 14.38
N VAL A 177 3.63 5.14 13.07
CA VAL A 177 2.91 4.19 12.21
C VAL A 177 3.47 2.77 12.26
N GLU A 178 4.79 2.61 12.33
CA GLU A 178 5.43 1.30 12.48
C GLU A 178 5.05 0.60 13.80
N LYS A 179 4.93 1.35 14.90
CA LYS A 179 4.45 0.80 16.18
C LYS A 179 2.98 0.39 16.04
N LEU A 180 2.16 1.25 15.46
CA LEU A 180 0.73 0.99 15.27
C LEU A 180 0.48 -0.27 14.43
N ALA A 181 1.25 -0.45 13.35
CA ALA A 181 1.20 -1.66 12.54
C ALA A 181 1.54 -2.90 13.37
N ARG A 182 2.69 -2.91 14.06
CA ARG A 182 3.09 -4.05 14.91
C ARG A 182 2.07 -4.40 15.97
N ASP A 183 1.47 -3.39 16.61
CA ASP A 183 0.47 -3.58 17.65
C ASP A 183 -0.84 -4.16 17.09
N SER A 184 -1.11 -3.97 15.79
CA SER A 184 -2.32 -4.46 15.09
C SER A 184 -2.16 -5.84 14.46
N PHE A 185 -0.94 -6.26 14.12
CA PHE A 185 -0.66 -7.60 13.59
C PHE A 185 -0.36 -8.57 14.72
N PHE A 186 -1.24 -9.54 14.94
CA PHE A 186 -1.04 -10.60 15.93
C PHE A 186 -0.10 -11.67 15.37
N PHE A 187 1.05 -11.88 16.03
CA PHE A 187 1.87 -13.07 15.78
C PHE A 187 1.27 -14.24 16.56
N LEU A 188 0.60 -15.16 15.87
CA LEU A 188 0.30 -16.47 16.45
C LEU A 188 1.61 -17.26 16.50
N GLY A 189 2.23 -17.33 17.69
CA GLY A 189 3.32 -18.27 17.92
C GLY A 189 2.78 -19.69 18.02
N GLU A 190 3.55 -20.68 17.53
CA GLU A 190 3.27 -22.09 17.81
C GLU A 190 3.23 -22.31 19.33
N SER A 191 2.25 -23.08 19.80
CA SER A 191 2.12 -23.54 21.19
C SER A 191 2.66 -24.96 21.34
#